data_AF-A0A961JRM1-F1
#
_entry.id   AF-A0A961JRM1-F1
#
_cell.length_a   1.000
_cell.length_b   1.000
_cell.length_c   1.000
_cell.angle_alpha   90.00
_cell.angle_beta   90.00
_cell.angle_gamma   90.00
#
_symmetry.space_group_name_H-M   'P 1'
#
loop_
_entity.id
_entity.type
_entity.pdbx_description
1 polymer ?
#
loop_
_entity_poly.entity_id
_entity_poly.type
_entity_poly.pdbx_seq_one_letter_code
_entity_poly.pdbx_strand_id
1 'polypeptide(L)'
;GVVPRVLPGAMVQCVHVDDLAAAVVAAAEGRVAAGTVAELTEAEGRSLPELIGVLRGWLGWAPARVQVPVPGVLLRGLSAGADLMGRLGWRSPLRSTAIAALEAGVTGDPGAWAAAGGAPCKSLEATLAAMPATTQDRWFARAWLAFPVAVGLLALFWTVSGLVGFWRFEAAAAVLTGRGVGPGAAALAVGLGSAVDVGLGLAILWRRWTAAASVWMILVSLGYMAGALIVAPDLWADPLGPMVKVLPGIGLALFTALLAEDR
;
A
#
# COMPACT_ATOMS: atom_id res chain seq x y z
N GLY A 1 -6.30 18.22 -11.60
CA GLY A 1 -6.32 16.76 -11.39
C GLY A 1 -7.73 16.28 -11.19
N VAL A 2 -7.93 14.95 -11.17
CA VAL A 2 -9.21 14.30 -10.83
C VAL A 2 -9.11 13.80 -9.40
N VAL A 3 -10.16 13.96 -8.59
CA VAL A 3 -10.25 13.37 -7.25
C VAL A 3 -11.54 12.57 -7.10
N PRO A 4 -11.53 11.45 -6.36
CA PRO A 4 -12.75 10.73 -6.05
C PRO A 4 -13.58 11.53 -5.04
N ARG A 5 -14.89 11.58 -5.24
CA ARG A 5 -15.86 12.11 -4.30
C ARG A 5 -16.55 10.93 -3.62
N VAL A 6 -16.12 10.65 -2.40
CA VAL A 6 -16.56 9.53 -1.55
C VAL A 6 -17.24 10.13 -0.33
N LEU A 7 -18.36 9.53 0.11
CA LEU A 7 -19.10 9.92 1.32
C LEU A 7 -19.34 11.44 1.45
N PRO A 8 -20.03 12.09 0.49
CA PRO A 8 -20.14 13.55 0.49
C PRO A 8 -20.90 14.14 1.68
N GLY A 9 -21.71 13.33 2.39
CA GLY A 9 -22.40 13.73 3.62
C GLY A 9 -21.65 13.45 4.91
N ALA A 10 -20.49 12.79 4.84
CA ALA A 10 -19.67 12.52 6.02
C ALA A 10 -19.02 13.82 6.52
N MET A 11 -19.24 14.15 7.80
CA MET A 11 -18.63 15.30 8.46
C MET A 11 -17.41 14.86 9.26
N VAL A 12 -16.37 15.69 9.26
CA VAL A 12 -15.12 15.44 9.99
C VAL A 12 -14.69 16.72 10.70
N GLN A 13 -14.35 16.58 11.98
CA GLN A 13 -13.58 17.57 12.75
C GLN A 13 -12.23 16.99 13.09
N CYS A 14 -11.18 17.79 12.95
CA CYS A 14 -9.83 17.38 13.29
C CYS A 14 -9.40 17.90 14.67
N VAL A 15 -8.37 17.27 15.22
CA VAL A 15 -7.66 17.74 16.41
C VAL A 15 -6.17 17.53 16.18
N HIS A 16 -5.35 18.52 16.53
CA HIS A 16 -3.91 18.38 16.45
C HIS A 16 -3.37 17.62 17.67
N VAL A 17 -2.32 16.81 17.47
CA VAL A 17 -1.74 15.99 18.55
C VAL A 17 -1.21 16.84 19.71
N ASP A 18 -0.69 18.05 19.44
CA ASP A 18 -0.24 18.95 20.52
C ASP A 18 -1.41 19.48 21.36
N ASP A 19 -2.58 19.70 20.76
CA ASP A 19 -3.74 20.20 21.49
C ASP A 19 -4.30 19.10 22.40
N LEU A 20 -4.31 17.85 21.90
CA LEU A 20 -4.59 16.66 22.71
C LEU A 20 -3.56 16.49 23.83
N ALA A 21 -2.26 16.63 23.55
CA ALA A 21 -1.21 16.53 24.56
C ALA A 21 -1.35 17.63 25.63
N ALA A 22 -1.64 18.86 25.23
CA ALA A 22 -1.90 19.97 26.14
C ALA A 22 -3.13 19.73 27.02
N ALA A 23 -4.19 19.14 26.47
CA ALA A 23 -5.37 18.75 27.23
C ALA A 23 -5.06 17.66 28.26
N VAL A 24 -4.27 16.65 27.89
CA VAL A 24 -3.80 15.60 28.82
C VAL A 24 -2.97 16.19 29.96
N VAL A 25 -2.05 17.11 29.66
CA VAL A 25 -1.25 17.81 30.67
C VAL A 25 -2.16 18.64 31.59
N ALA A 26 -3.15 19.36 31.03
CA ALA A 26 -4.09 20.15 31.83
C ALA A 26 -4.92 19.29 32.79
N ALA A 27 -5.37 18.12 32.34
CA ALA A 27 -6.06 17.17 33.19
C ALA A 27 -5.15 16.62 34.30
N ALA A 28 -3.91 16.26 33.96
CA ALA A 28 -2.94 15.70 34.92
C ALA A 28 -2.52 16.73 36.00
N GLU A 29 -2.45 18.00 35.65
CA GLU A 29 -2.12 19.11 36.57
C GLU A 29 -3.32 19.58 37.42
N GLY A 30 -4.51 18.99 37.23
CA GLY A 30 -5.72 19.41 37.94
C GLY A 30 -6.27 20.78 37.51
N ARG A 31 -5.85 21.28 36.34
CA ARG A 31 -6.41 22.52 35.75
C ARG A 31 -7.83 22.32 35.20
N VAL A 32 -8.24 21.07 35.04
CA VAL A 32 -9.58 20.65 34.66
C VAL A 32 -10.16 19.79 35.77
N ALA A 33 -11.44 19.94 36.07
CA ALA A 33 -12.09 19.22 37.16
C ALA A 33 -12.02 17.69 36.95
N ALA A 34 -11.74 16.95 38.02
CA ALA A 34 -11.75 15.50 37.98
C ALA A 34 -13.15 14.97 37.59
N GLY A 35 -13.20 13.94 36.75
CA GLY A 35 -14.45 13.37 36.23
C GLY A 35 -15.04 14.11 35.02
N THR A 36 -14.35 15.14 34.49
CA THR A 36 -14.76 15.80 33.24
C THR A 36 -14.66 14.81 32.08
N VAL A 37 -15.76 14.65 31.34
CA VAL A 37 -15.81 13.96 30.04
C VAL A 37 -15.99 15.03 28.99
N ALA A 38 -15.03 15.15 28.09
CA ALA A 38 -15.02 16.18 27.06
C ALA A 38 -14.47 15.62 25.75
N GLU A 39 -14.99 16.13 24.64
CA GLU A 39 -14.53 15.81 23.30
C GLU A 39 -13.60 16.93 22.82
N LEU A 40 -12.49 16.55 22.19
CA LEU A 40 -11.45 17.48 21.74
C LEU A 40 -11.46 17.54 20.22
N THR A 41 -12.01 18.62 19.69
CA THR A 41 -12.16 18.85 18.25
C THR A 41 -11.99 20.34 17.93
N GLU A 42 -11.66 20.65 16.68
CA GLU A 42 -11.82 22.00 16.14
C GLU A 42 -13.31 22.43 16.20
N ALA A 43 -13.55 23.75 16.27
CA ALA A 43 -14.90 24.28 16.42
C ALA A 43 -15.83 23.97 15.23
N GLU A 44 -15.29 23.97 14.01
CA GLU A 44 -16.07 23.81 12.77
C GLU A 44 -15.75 22.49 12.07
N GLY A 45 -16.77 21.65 11.88
CA GLY A 45 -16.66 20.45 11.05
C GLY A 45 -16.81 20.76 9.57
N ARG A 46 -16.20 19.93 8.73
CA ARG A 46 -16.28 20.03 7.27
C ARG A 46 -16.64 18.69 6.64
N SER A 47 -17.16 18.73 5.42
CA SER A 47 -17.44 17.50 4.69
C SER A 47 -16.14 16.79 4.28
N LEU A 48 -16.17 15.46 4.14
CA LEU A 48 -15.00 14.70 3.70
C LEU A 48 -14.42 15.19 2.35
N PRO A 49 -15.23 15.55 1.33
CA PRO A 49 -14.69 16.13 0.09
C PRO A 49 -13.95 17.46 0.30
N GLU A 50 -14.44 18.32 1.21
CA GLU A 50 -13.76 19.58 1.55
C GLU A 50 -12.44 19.32 2.26
N LEU A 51 -12.42 18.41 3.24
CA LEU A 51 -11.20 17.97 3.93
C LEU A 51 -10.14 17.48 2.93
N ILE A 52 -10.54 16.62 1.97
CA ILE A 52 -9.65 16.14 0.91
C ILE A 52 -9.13 17.32 0.07
N GLY A 53 -9.97 18.32 -0.20
CA GLY A 53 -9.58 19.55 -0.90
C GLY A 53 -8.52 20.36 -0.15
N VAL A 54 -8.69 20.54 1.16
CA VAL A 54 -7.74 21.25 2.03
C VAL A 54 -6.40 20.50 2.10
N LEU A 55 -6.43 19.18 2.34
CA LEU A 55 -5.21 18.35 2.37
C LEU A 55 -4.48 18.35 1.03
N ARG A 56 -5.22 18.36 -0.09
CA ARG A 56 -4.65 18.50 -1.44
C ARG A 56 -3.94 19.85 -1.61
N GLY A 57 -4.53 20.93 -1.12
CA GLY A 57 -3.91 22.26 -1.12
C GLY A 57 -2.67 22.33 -0.26
N TRP A 58 -2.72 21.72 0.93
CA TRP A 58 -1.58 21.61 1.85
C TRP A 58 -0.39 20.85 1.24
N LEU A 59 -0.64 19.78 0.49
CA LEU A 59 0.39 19.09 -0.30
C LEU A 59 0.95 19.94 -1.45
N GLY A 60 0.45 21.16 -1.67
CA GLY A 60 0.86 22.09 -2.70
C GLY A 60 0.37 21.73 -4.10
N TRP A 61 -0.71 20.93 -4.19
CA TRP A 61 -1.32 20.60 -5.47
C TRP A 61 -2.43 21.60 -5.83
N ALA A 62 -2.51 21.95 -7.12
CA ALA A 62 -3.60 22.76 -7.62
C ALA A 62 -4.97 22.10 -7.34
N PRO A 63 -6.05 22.89 -7.15
CA PRO A 63 -7.40 22.39 -6.93
C PRO A 63 -7.81 21.31 -7.95
N ALA A 64 -8.64 20.38 -7.49
CA ALA A 64 -9.17 19.35 -8.38
C ALA A 64 -10.04 20.02 -9.46
N ARG A 65 -9.83 19.64 -10.73
CA ARG A 65 -10.65 20.14 -11.85
C ARG A 65 -11.95 19.37 -11.96
N VAL A 66 -11.93 18.10 -11.56
CA VAL A 66 -13.05 17.18 -11.66
C VAL A 66 -13.13 16.36 -10.38
N GLN A 67 -14.32 16.29 -9.80
CA GLN A 67 -14.64 15.39 -8.71
C GLN A 67 -15.54 14.27 -9.23
N VAL A 68 -15.06 13.03 -9.20
CA VAL A 68 -15.79 11.88 -9.75
C VAL A 68 -16.53 11.17 -8.61
N PRO A 69 -17.87 11.10 -8.65
CA PRO A 69 -18.62 10.37 -7.62
C PRO A 69 -18.26 8.89 -7.66
N VAL A 70 -17.95 8.32 -6.50
CA VAL A 70 -17.72 6.87 -6.35
C VAL A 70 -19.05 6.23 -5.91
N PRO A 71 -19.65 5.34 -6.71
CA PRO A 71 -20.87 4.66 -6.33
C PRO A 71 -20.69 3.82 -5.07
N GLY A 72 -21.68 3.78 -4.18
CA GLY A 72 -21.60 3.02 -2.94
C GLY A 72 -21.34 1.51 -3.15
N VAL A 73 -21.80 0.94 -4.27
CA VAL A 73 -21.50 -0.46 -4.63
C VAL A 73 -20.00 -0.68 -4.86
N LEU A 74 -19.34 0.25 -5.55
CA LEU A 74 -17.90 0.18 -5.81
C LEU A 74 -17.13 0.33 -4.49
N LEU A 75 -17.54 1.27 -3.63
CA LEU A 75 -16.91 1.45 -2.32
C LEU A 75 -17.02 0.19 -1.45
N ARG A 76 -18.20 -0.45 -1.42
CA ARG A 76 -18.40 -1.73 -0.71
C ARG A 76 -17.55 -2.87 -1.27
N GLY A 77 -17.39 -2.93 -2.60
CA GLY A 77 -16.52 -3.92 -3.23
C GLY A 77 -15.06 -3.72 -2.84
N LEU A 78 -14.58 -2.48 -2.87
CA LEU A 78 -13.23 -2.12 -2.44
C LEU A 78 -13.01 -2.43 -0.95
N SER A 79 -14.00 -2.15 -0.09
CA SER A 79 -13.89 -2.43 1.34
C SER A 79 -13.89 -3.91 1.66
N ALA A 80 -14.72 -4.71 0.99
CA ALA A 80 -14.71 -6.16 1.13
C ALA A 80 -13.35 -6.76 0.69
N GLY A 81 -12.79 -6.26 -0.41
CA GLY A 81 -11.44 -6.63 -0.84
C GLY A 81 -10.37 -6.25 0.20
N ALA A 82 -10.45 -5.04 0.75
CA ALA A 82 -9.55 -4.56 1.80
C ALA A 82 -9.62 -5.40 3.09
N ASP A 83 -10.81 -5.85 3.48
CA ASP A 83 -11.02 -6.73 4.64
C ASP A 83 -10.42 -8.12 4.40
N LEU A 84 -10.60 -8.67 3.19
CA LEU A 84 -9.98 -9.95 2.81
C LEU A 84 -8.45 -9.85 2.86
N MET A 85 -7.88 -8.78 2.31
CA MET A 85 -6.44 -8.51 2.40
C MET A 85 -5.99 -8.31 3.85
N GLY A 86 -6.87 -7.82 4.72
CA GLY A 86 -6.67 -7.78 6.17
C GLY A 86 -6.28 -9.12 6.79
N ARG A 87 -6.86 -10.23 6.29
CA ARG A 87 -6.53 -11.60 6.75
C ARG A 87 -5.12 -12.04 6.34
N LEU A 88 -4.56 -11.43 5.31
CA LEU A 88 -3.18 -11.65 4.85
C LEU A 88 -2.18 -10.70 5.54
N GLY A 89 -2.64 -9.89 6.50
CA GLY A 89 -1.84 -8.95 7.28
C GLY A 89 -1.79 -7.52 6.74
N TRP A 90 -2.50 -7.21 5.64
CA TRP A 90 -2.50 -5.87 5.06
C TRP A 90 -3.38 -4.89 5.83
N ARG A 91 -2.85 -3.70 6.13
CA ARG A 91 -3.59 -2.62 6.83
C ARG A 91 -4.04 -1.58 5.83
N SER A 92 -5.17 -1.84 5.16
CA SER A 92 -5.76 -0.89 4.20
C SER A 92 -6.63 0.16 4.92
N PRO A 93 -6.55 1.45 4.53
CA PRO A 93 -7.46 2.49 5.02
C PRO A 93 -8.88 2.35 4.45
N LEU A 94 -9.08 1.47 3.46
CA LEU A 94 -10.39 1.23 2.84
C LEU A 94 -11.17 0.09 3.50
N ARG A 95 -10.75 -0.41 4.67
CA ARG A 95 -11.49 -1.45 5.42
C ARG A 95 -12.91 -1.00 5.74
N SER A 96 -13.84 -1.96 5.80
CA SER A 96 -15.26 -1.66 6.04
C SER A 96 -15.50 -0.88 7.33
N THR A 97 -14.74 -1.17 8.40
CA THR A 97 -14.84 -0.44 9.67
C THR A 97 -14.40 1.02 9.58
N ALA A 98 -13.34 1.31 8.81
CA ALA A 98 -12.87 2.67 8.60
C ALA A 98 -13.86 3.46 7.74
N ILE A 99 -14.43 2.83 6.70
CA ILE A 99 -15.48 3.43 5.88
C ILE A 99 -16.75 3.68 6.71
N ALA A 100 -17.18 2.74 7.54
CA ALA A 100 -18.35 2.88 8.40
C ALA A 100 -18.16 4.00 9.44
N ALA A 101 -16.96 4.13 10.02
CA ALA A 101 -16.64 5.23 10.95
C ALA A 101 -16.70 6.60 10.25
N LEU A 102 -16.18 6.69 9.02
CA LEU A 102 -16.30 7.92 8.22
C LEU A 102 -17.75 8.20 7.82
N GLU A 103 -18.52 7.18 7.41
CA GLU A 103 -19.94 7.30 7.05
C GLU A 103 -20.80 7.82 8.22
N ALA A 104 -20.50 7.36 9.45
CA ALA A 104 -21.17 7.83 10.66
C ALA A 104 -20.81 9.29 11.02
N GLY A 105 -19.72 9.82 10.46
CA GLY A 105 -19.15 11.11 10.83
C GLY A 105 -18.13 10.98 11.96
N VAL A 106 -17.06 11.76 11.87
CA VAL A 106 -16.01 11.88 12.89
C VAL A 106 -16.10 13.29 13.45
N THR A 107 -17.13 13.52 14.25
CA THR A 107 -17.46 14.82 14.86
C THR A 107 -17.53 14.70 16.37
N GLY A 108 -17.38 15.83 17.07
CA GLY A 108 -17.56 15.91 18.50
C GLY A 108 -17.94 17.32 18.98
N ASP A 109 -18.44 17.42 20.20
CA ASP A 109 -18.84 18.65 20.87
C ASP A 109 -17.69 19.21 21.74
N PRO A 110 -16.99 20.27 21.27
CA PRO A 110 -15.93 20.90 22.06
C PRO A 110 -16.47 21.73 23.22
N GLY A 111 -17.80 21.87 23.36
CA GLY A 111 -18.45 22.69 24.38
C GLY A 111 -18.12 22.25 25.81
N ALA A 112 -18.09 20.94 26.08
CA ALA A 112 -17.72 20.43 27.40
C ALA A 112 -16.27 20.76 27.79
N TRP A 113 -15.35 20.68 26.82
CA TRP A 113 -13.95 21.05 27.05
C TRP A 113 -13.80 22.54 27.33
N ALA A 114 -14.46 23.38 26.53
CA ALA A 114 -14.47 24.83 26.72
C ALA A 114 -15.10 25.23 28.06
N ALA A 115 -16.23 24.62 28.44
CA ALA A 115 -16.92 24.87 29.71
C ALA A 115 -16.06 24.48 30.92
N ALA A 116 -15.19 23.47 30.78
CA ALA A 116 -14.26 23.06 31.82
C ALA A 116 -12.99 23.94 31.91
N GLY A 117 -12.93 25.05 31.16
CA GLY A 117 -11.78 25.96 31.13
C GLY A 117 -10.64 25.49 30.24
N GLY A 118 -10.89 24.48 29.39
CA GLY A 118 -9.93 23.99 28.42
C GLY A 118 -9.63 25.00 27.31
N ALA A 119 -8.37 25.02 26.85
CA ALA A 119 -7.99 25.84 25.71
C ALA A 119 -8.59 25.29 24.41
N PRO A 120 -9.11 26.13 23.49
CA PRO A 120 -9.70 25.67 22.25
C PRO A 120 -8.66 24.95 21.36
N CYS A 121 -9.08 23.89 20.68
CA CYS A 121 -8.23 23.21 19.69
C CYS A 121 -8.04 24.10 18.45
N LYS A 122 -6.89 23.97 17.79
CA LYS A 122 -6.59 24.68 16.54
C LYS A 122 -7.55 24.24 15.44
N SER A 123 -7.87 25.16 14.54
CA SER A 123 -8.53 24.78 13.28
C SER A 123 -7.61 23.90 12.43
N LEU A 124 -8.19 23.18 11.48
CA LEU A 124 -7.42 22.42 10.49
C LEU A 124 -6.42 23.32 9.74
N GLU A 125 -6.79 24.54 9.36
CA GLU A 125 -5.92 25.47 8.64
C GLU A 125 -4.71 25.89 9.49
N ALA A 126 -4.94 26.22 10.78
CA ALA A 126 -3.86 26.55 11.71
C ALA A 126 -2.94 25.35 11.96
N THR A 127 -3.53 24.15 12.06
CA THR A 127 -2.81 22.88 12.18
C THR A 127 -1.89 22.64 10.99
N LEU A 128 -2.42 22.74 9.78
CA LEU A 128 -1.68 22.49 8.53
C LEU A 128 -0.64 23.59 8.25
N ALA A 129 -0.87 24.83 8.69
CA ALA A 129 0.11 25.91 8.62
C ALA A 129 1.30 25.69 9.57
N ALA A 130 1.06 25.10 10.74
CA ALA A 130 2.11 24.76 11.70
C ALA A 130 2.93 23.53 11.28
N MET A 131 2.38 22.68 10.42
CA MET A 131 3.03 21.48 9.88
C MET A 131 3.18 21.55 8.35
N PRO A 132 4.04 22.43 7.80
CA PRO A 132 4.14 22.59 6.35
C PRO A 132 4.56 21.28 5.66
N ALA A 133 3.85 20.94 4.57
CA ALA A 133 4.13 19.74 3.80
C ALA A 133 5.56 19.74 3.24
N THR A 134 6.22 18.59 3.35
CA THR A 134 7.56 18.36 2.85
C THR A 134 7.55 17.62 1.52
N THR A 135 8.72 17.52 0.89
CA THR A 135 8.91 16.67 -0.30
C THR A 135 8.56 15.20 0.00
N GLN A 136 8.82 14.73 1.22
CA GLN A 136 8.49 13.36 1.64
C GLN A 136 6.98 13.10 1.58
N ASP A 137 6.16 14.04 2.07
CA ASP A 137 4.69 13.90 2.06
C ASP A 137 4.15 13.80 0.63
N ARG A 138 4.70 14.59 -0.29
CA ARG A 138 4.32 14.57 -1.71
C ARG A 138 4.70 13.26 -2.39
N TRP A 139 5.91 12.76 -2.10
CA TRP A 139 6.40 11.51 -2.69
C TRP A 139 5.58 10.34 -2.16
N PHE A 140 5.35 10.30 -0.85
CA PHE A 140 4.50 9.31 -0.22
C PHE A 140 3.09 9.31 -0.82
N ALA A 141 2.43 10.47 -0.90
CA ALA A 141 1.07 10.54 -1.44
C ALA A 141 0.96 10.10 -2.92
N ARG A 142 2.02 10.23 -3.71
CA ARG A 142 2.08 9.74 -5.11
C ARG A 142 2.42 8.25 -5.20
N ALA A 143 3.33 7.78 -4.35
CA ALA A 143 3.83 6.41 -4.37
C ALA A 143 2.97 5.45 -3.54
N TRP A 144 2.00 5.94 -2.77
CA TRP A 144 1.22 5.13 -1.84
C TRP A 144 0.55 3.93 -2.51
N LEU A 145 0.00 4.10 -3.73
CA LEU A 145 -0.58 3.01 -4.52
C LEU A 145 0.45 2.20 -5.31
N ALA A 146 1.68 2.69 -5.48
CA ALA A 146 2.71 2.00 -6.25
C ALA A 146 3.13 0.68 -5.57
N PHE A 147 3.21 0.67 -4.24
CA PHE A 147 3.58 -0.52 -3.47
C PHE A 147 2.61 -1.69 -3.64
N PRO A 148 1.29 -1.56 -3.38
CA PRO A 148 0.35 -2.67 -3.59
C PRO A 148 0.27 -3.11 -5.06
N VAL A 149 0.45 -2.18 -6.01
CA VAL A 149 0.54 -2.52 -7.44
C VAL A 149 1.79 -3.36 -7.73
N ALA A 150 2.95 -3.00 -7.18
CA ALA A 150 4.19 -3.77 -7.34
C ALA A 150 4.05 -5.19 -6.81
N VAL A 151 3.47 -5.36 -5.61
CA VAL A 151 3.17 -6.66 -5.01
C VAL A 151 2.25 -7.48 -5.91
N GLY A 152 1.16 -6.88 -6.41
CA GLY A 152 0.22 -7.54 -7.31
C GLY A 152 0.85 -7.96 -8.64
N LEU A 153 1.70 -7.11 -9.22
CA LEU A 153 2.42 -7.41 -10.46
C LEU A 153 3.41 -8.56 -10.28
N LEU A 154 4.19 -8.55 -9.20
CA LEU A 154 5.11 -9.65 -8.88
C LEU A 154 4.35 -10.95 -8.61
N ALA A 155 3.29 -10.90 -7.80
CA ALA A 155 2.45 -12.06 -7.53
C ALA A 155 1.89 -12.67 -8.83
N LEU A 156 1.35 -11.83 -9.71
CA LEU A 156 0.81 -12.26 -11.00
C LEU A 156 1.90 -12.85 -11.88
N PHE A 157 3.01 -12.13 -12.09
CA PHE A 157 4.11 -12.56 -12.96
C PHE A 157 4.67 -13.91 -12.52
N TRP A 158 5.05 -14.04 -11.25
CA TRP A 158 5.65 -15.26 -10.71
C TRP A 158 4.66 -16.44 -10.72
N THR A 159 3.41 -16.21 -10.31
CA THR A 159 2.40 -17.28 -10.32
C THR A 159 2.09 -17.75 -11.73
N VAL A 160 1.89 -16.84 -12.69
CA VAL A 160 1.60 -17.20 -14.08
C VAL A 160 2.80 -17.87 -14.74
N SER A 161 4.03 -17.40 -14.50
CA SER A 161 5.26 -18.03 -14.99
C SER A 161 5.34 -19.49 -14.56
N GLY A 162 5.20 -19.77 -13.27
CA GLY A 162 5.26 -21.14 -12.75
C GLY A 162 4.10 -22.02 -13.24
N LEU A 163 2.88 -21.50 -13.33
CA LEU A 163 1.75 -22.23 -13.90
C LEU A 163 1.95 -22.58 -15.37
N VAL A 164 2.52 -21.68 -16.16
CA VAL A 164 2.88 -21.96 -17.56
C VAL A 164 3.97 -23.03 -17.63
N GLY A 165 4.96 -22.98 -16.73
CA GLY A 165 6.00 -24.02 -16.61
C GLY A 165 5.41 -25.40 -16.35
N PHE A 166 4.40 -25.52 -15.49
CA PHE A 166 3.68 -26.78 -15.28
C PHE A 166 2.79 -27.18 -16.48
N TRP A 167 2.05 -26.24 -17.06
CA TRP A 167 1.17 -26.53 -18.19
C TRP A 167 1.95 -26.97 -19.43
N ARG A 168 3.09 -26.32 -19.68
CA ARG A 168 3.96 -26.53 -20.84
C ARG A 168 5.22 -27.29 -20.45
N PHE A 169 5.10 -28.21 -19.49
CA PHE A 169 6.23 -28.89 -18.88
C PHE A 169 7.17 -29.57 -19.88
N GLU A 170 6.63 -30.34 -20.82
CA GLU A 170 7.42 -31.02 -21.84
C GLU A 170 8.17 -30.04 -22.74
N ALA A 171 7.51 -28.95 -23.15
CA ALA A 171 8.11 -27.91 -23.97
C ALA A 171 9.21 -27.16 -23.21
N ALA A 172 9.00 -26.87 -21.93
CA ALA A 172 10.01 -26.23 -21.08
C ALA A 172 11.22 -27.15 -20.84
N ALA A 173 10.99 -28.45 -20.61
CA ALA A 173 12.08 -29.42 -20.47
C ALA A 173 12.87 -29.58 -21.78
N ALA A 174 12.18 -29.54 -22.92
CA ALA A 174 12.81 -29.62 -24.25
C ALA A 174 13.81 -28.48 -24.51
N VAL A 175 13.58 -27.29 -23.95
CA VAL A 175 14.53 -26.15 -24.05
C VAL A 175 15.88 -26.50 -23.41
N LEU A 176 15.87 -27.21 -22.29
CA LEU A 176 17.08 -27.64 -21.57
C LEU A 176 17.71 -28.87 -22.22
N THR A 177 16.91 -29.87 -22.61
CA THR A 177 17.45 -31.08 -23.25
C THR A 177 18.06 -30.80 -24.63
N GLY A 178 17.47 -29.88 -25.38
CA GLY A 178 18.04 -29.38 -26.64
C GLY A 178 19.40 -28.68 -26.47
N ARG A 179 19.75 -28.30 -25.25
CA ARG A 179 21.04 -27.68 -24.87
C ARG A 179 21.97 -28.64 -24.13
N GLY A 180 21.72 -29.94 -24.23
CA GLY A 180 22.59 -30.99 -23.68
C GLY A 180 22.36 -31.32 -22.20
N VAL A 181 21.35 -30.74 -21.56
CA VAL A 181 20.96 -31.15 -20.19
C VAL A 181 20.28 -32.51 -20.23
N GLY A 182 20.67 -33.44 -19.37
CA GLY A 182 20.05 -34.76 -19.29
C GLY A 182 18.54 -34.69 -18.99
N PRO A 183 17.70 -35.56 -19.56
CA PRO A 183 16.23 -35.48 -19.42
C PRO A 183 15.72 -35.41 -17.98
N GLY A 184 16.30 -36.20 -17.07
CA GLY A 184 15.93 -36.17 -15.65
C GLY A 184 16.28 -34.85 -14.96
N ALA A 185 17.46 -34.29 -15.25
CA ALA A 185 17.88 -33.00 -14.71
C ALA A 185 17.03 -31.84 -15.27
N ALA A 186 16.69 -31.90 -16.56
CA ALA A 186 15.79 -30.92 -17.19
C ALA A 186 14.38 -30.95 -16.57
N ALA A 187 13.81 -32.14 -16.39
CA ALA A 187 12.50 -32.29 -15.76
C ALA A 187 12.51 -31.78 -14.30
N LEU A 188 13.55 -32.11 -13.53
CA LEU A 188 13.70 -31.61 -12.16
C LEU A 188 13.84 -30.08 -12.12
N ALA A 189 14.66 -29.49 -12.99
CA ALA A 189 14.86 -28.05 -13.05
C ALA A 189 13.55 -27.32 -13.38
N VAL A 190 12.79 -27.79 -14.37
CA VAL A 190 11.50 -27.20 -14.74
C VAL A 190 10.47 -27.37 -13.63
N GLY A 191 10.37 -28.57 -13.03
CA GLY A 191 9.40 -28.85 -11.97
C GLY A 191 9.66 -28.03 -10.71
N LEU A 192 10.91 -28.01 -10.25
CA LEU A 192 11.30 -27.21 -9.08
C LEU A 192 11.20 -25.72 -9.36
N GLY A 193 11.67 -25.25 -10.52
CA GLY A 193 11.54 -23.85 -10.93
C GLY A 193 10.09 -23.39 -10.95
N SER A 194 9.21 -24.17 -11.58
CA SER A 194 7.77 -23.87 -11.64
C SER A 194 7.12 -23.86 -10.26
N ALA A 195 7.50 -24.79 -9.37
CA ALA A 195 7.01 -24.83 -8.00
C ALA A 195 7.46 -23.61 -7.18
N VAL A 196 8.74 -23.24 -7.31
CA VAL A 196 9.31 -22.05 -6.67
C VAL A 196 8.62 -20.79 -7.18
N ASP A 197 8.35 -20.70 -8.48
CA ASP A 197 7.70 -19.57 -9.10
C ASP A 197 6.29 -19.33 -8.52
N VAL A 198 5.46 -20.39 -8.50
CA VAL A 198 4.12 -20.33 -7.88
C VAL A 198 4.22 -20.06 -6.38
N GLY A 199 5.14 -20.73 -5.69
CA GLY A 199 5.34 -20.57 -4.25
C GLY A 199 5.66 -19.13 -3.86
N LEU A 200 6.61 -18.49 -4.55
CA LEU A 200 6.99 -17.10 -4.31
C LEU A 200 5.89 -16.12 -4.73
N GLY A 201 5.25 -16.36 -5.89
CA GLY A 201 4.14 -15.55 -6.39
C GLY A 201 2.94 -15.53 -5.44
N LEU A 202 2.66 -16.63 -4.75
CA LEU A 202 1.64 -16.67 -3.71
C LEU A 202 2.16 -16.11 -2.38
N ALA A 203 3.39 -16.45 -1.96
CA ALA A 203 3.95 -16.03 -0.68
C ALA A 203 4.01 -14.52 -0.52
N ILE A 204 4.32 -13.78 -1.60
CA ILE A 204 4.43 -12.31 -1.55
C ILE A 204 3.10 -11.63 -1.16
N LEU A 205 1.95 -12.29 -1.38
CA LEU A 205 0.62 -11.79 -1.00
C LEU A 205 0.40 -11.77 0.52
N TRP A 206 1.17 -12.53 1.30
CA TRP A 206 1.15 -12.45 2.76
C TRP A 206 2.11 -11.38 3.25
N ARG A 207 1.60 -10.36 3.95
CA ARG A 207 2.36 -9.18 4.39
C ARG A 207 3.65 -9.52 5.13
N ARG A 208 3.63 -10.56 5.97
CA ARG A 208 4.79 -11.04 6.75
C ARG A 208 5.92 -11.62 5.88
N TRP A 209 5.57 -12.14 4.71
CA TRP A 209 6.50 -12.79 3.79
C TRP A 209 6.90 -11.88 2.62
N THR A 210 6.21 -10.76 2.40
CA THR A 210 6.44 -9.89 1.24
C THR A 210 7.92 -9.51 1.04
N ALA A 211 8.62 -9.11 2.10
CA ALA A 211 10.05 -8.76 2.02
C ALA A 211 10.91 -9.98 1.66
N ALA A 212 10.75 -11.08 2.41
CA ALA A 212 11.51 -12.32 2.20
C ALA A 212 11.25 -12.94 0.82
N ALA A 213 9.99 -13.00 0.39
CA ALA A 213 9.60 -13.49 -0.93
C ALA A 213 10.24 -12.64 -2.03
N SER A 214 10.23 -11.31 -1.89
CA SER A 214 10.87 -10.42 -2.85
C SER A 214 12.39 -10.64 -2.93
N VAL A 215 13.07 -10.86 -1.80
CA VAL A 215 14.50 -11.20 -1.79
C VAL A 215 14.74 -12.54 -2.49
N TRP A 216 13.93 -13.57 -2.21
CA TRP A 216 14.04 -14.85 -2.91
C TRP A 216 13.78 -14.75 -4.41
N MET A 217 12.83 -13.91 -4.84
CA MET A 217 12.59 -13.62 -6.25
C MET A 217 13.84 -13.04 -6.92
N ILE A 218 14.56 -12.14 -6.24
CA ILE A 218 15.83 -11.60 -6.72
C ILE A 218 16.88 -12.71 -6.84
N LEU A 219 17.06 -13.51 -5.79
CA LEU A 219 18.07 -14.57 -5.75
C LEU A 219 17.82 -15.64 -6.84
N VAL A 220 16.57 -16.07 -7.01
CA VAL A 220 16.16 -17.02 -8.06
C VAL A 220 16.38 -16.42 -9.44
N SER A 221 16.03 -15.15 -9.65
CA SER A 221 16.25 -14.47 -10.94
C SER A 221 17.73 -14.37 -11.29
N LEU A 222 18.58 -14.01 -10.32
CA LEU A 222 20.04 -13.97 -10.50
C LEU A 222 20.61 -15.36 -10.79
N GLY A 223 20.14 -16.39 -10.07
CA GLY A 223 20.51 -17.78 -10.30
C GLY A 223 20.10 -18.27 -11.69
N TYR A 224 18.90 -17.92 -12.15
CA TYR A 224 18.41 -18.20 -13.49
C TYR A 224 19.28 -17.55 -14.57
N MET A 225 19.60 -16.26 -14.42
CA MET A 225 20.47 -15.54 -15.36
C MET A 225 21.89 -16.13 -15.41
N ALA A 226 22.47 -16.46 -14.25
CA ALA A 226 23.78 -17.10 -14.18
C ALA A 226 23.77 -18.50 -14.79
N GLY A 227 22.72 -19.29 -14.52
CA GLY A 227 22.52 -20.60 -15.15
C GLY A 227 22.41 -20.51 -16.67
N ALA A 228 21.74 -19.49 -17.18
CA ALA A 228 21.63 -19.24 -18.62
C ALA A 228 22.98 -18.95 -19.27
N LEU A 229 23.96 -18.31 -18.59
CA LEU A 229 25.31 -18.12 -19.16
C LEU A 229 26.02 -19.46 -19.45
N ILE A 230 25.73 -20.50 -18.66
CA ILE A 230 26.39 -21.81 -18.77
C ILE A 230 25.63 -22.71 -19.74
N VAL A 231 24.30 -22.79 -19.57
CA VAL A 231 23.46 -23.77 -20.27
C VAL A 231 22.88 -23.22 -21.58
N ALA A 232 22.58 -21.92 -21.64
CA ALA A 232 21.87 -21.28 -22.74
C ALA A 232 22.44 -19.87 -23.07
N PRO A 233 23.75 -19.76 -23.36
CA PRO A 233 24.40 -18.46 -23.57
C PRO A 233 23.80 -17.68 -24.74
N ASP A 234 23.18 -18.39 -25.70
CA ASP A 234 22.45 -17.83 -26.82
C ASP A 234 21.31 -16.89 -26.38
N LEU A 235 20.66 -17.15 -25.22
CA LEU A 235 19.59 -16.31 -24.69
C LEU A 235 20.04 -14.90 -24.25
N TRP A 236 21.33 -14.70 -24.03
CA TRP A 236 21.90 -13.39 -23.72
C TRP A 236 22.06 -12.51 -24.96
N ALA A 237 22.31 -13.13 -26.11
CA ALA A 237 22.44 -12.47 -27.40
C ALA A 237 21.12 -12.44 -28.19
N ASP A 238 20.08 -13.11 -27.70
CA ASP A 238 18.78 -13.17 -28.35
C ASP A 238 18.17 -11.77 -28.54
N PRO A 239 17.68 -11.42 -29.74
CA PRO A 239 17.18 -10.07 -30.06
C PRO A 239 15.94 -9.67 -29.27
N LEU A 240 15.18 -10.64 -28.74
CA LEU A 240 14.05 -10.36 -27.84
C LEU A 240 14.54 -10.04 -26.42
N GLY A 241 15.82 -10.19 -26.13
CA GLY A 241 16.48 -9.82 -24.88
C GLY A 241 15.86 -10.44 -23.62
N PRO A 242 15.56 -11.76 -23.59
CA PRO A 242 14.90 -12.38 -22.45
C PRO A 242 15.68 -12.19 -21.15
N MET A 243 17.02 -12.29 -21.18
CA MET A 243 17.87 -12.08 -20.00
C MET A 243 17.87 -10.62 -19.50
N VAL A 244 17.93 -9.66 -20.42
CA VAL A 244 17.90 -8.23 -20.07
C VAL A 244 16.56 -7.85 -19.44
N LYS A 245 15.46 -8.46 -19.91
CA LYS A 245 14.10 -8.24 -19.38
C LYS A 245 13.87 -8.79 -17.97
N VAL A 246 14.78 -9.63 -17.44
CA VAL A 246 14.74 -10.05 -16.03
C VAL A 246 15.15 -8.91 -15.08
N LEU A 247 16.03 -8.00 -15.53
CA LEU A 247 16.56 -6.91 -14.69
C LEU A 247 15.48 -5.95 -14.15
N PRO A 248 14.50 -5.49 -14.95
CA PRO A 248 13.36 -4.72 -14.41
C PRO A 248 12.56 -5.48 -13.36
N GLY A 249 12.39 -6.81 -13.52
CA GLY A 249 11.72 -7.66 -12.53
C GLY A 249 12.47 -7.73 -11.21
N ILE A 250 13.80 -7.86 -11.27
CA ILE A 250 14.69 -7.77 -10.11
C ILE A 250 14.56 -6.39 -9.44
N GLY A 251 14.56 -5.31 -10.22
CA GLY A 251 14.38 -3.94 -9.69
C GLY A 251 13.04 -3.75 -8.98
N LEU A 252 11.95 -4.30 -9.53
CA LEU A 252 10.62 -4.26 -8.92
C LEU A 252 10.58 -5.07 -7.61
N ALA A 253 11.21 -6.24 -7.58
CA ALA A 253 11.33 -7.05 -6.37
C ALA A 253 12.18 -6.33 -5.30
N LEU A 254 13.29 -5.68 -5.67
CA LEU A 254 14.11 -4.89 -4.76
C LEU A 254 13.32 -3.72 -4.16
N PHE A 255 12.62 -2.95 -5.00
CA PHE A 255 11.75 -1.87 -4.54
C PHE A 255 10.67 -2.37 -3.57
N THR A 256 10.04 -3.50 -3.89
CA THR A 256 9.03 -4.13 -3.04
C THR A 256 9.63 -4.59 -1.71
N ALA A 257 10.84 -5.16 -1.71
CA ALA A 257 11.52 -5.58 -0.49
C ALA A 257 11.79 -4.38 0.44
N LEU A 258 12.31 -3.27 -0.12
CA LEU A 258 12.65 -2.06 0.63
C LEU A 258 11.42 -1.38 1.25
N LEU A 259 10.28 -1.39 0.54
CA LEU A 259 9.04 -0.83 1.06
C LEU A 259 8.25 -1.77 1.97
N ALA A 260 8.56 -3.06 1.95
CA ALA A 260 7.91 -4.05 2.81
C ALA A 260 8.43 -4.04 4.25
N GLU A 261 9.53 -3.34 4.56
CA GLU A 261 9.93 -3.09 5.94
C GLU A 261 9.03 -2.00 6.54
N ASP A 262 8.07 -2.40 7.38
CA ASP A 262 7.35 -1.44 8.23
C ASP A 262 8.26 -1.08 9.42
N ARG A 263 8.44 0.22 9.66
CA ARG A 263 8.86 0.76 10.96
C ARG A 263 7.78 0.55 12.00
#